data_AF-A0A9D5JFR0-F1
#
_entry.id   AF-A0A9D5JFR0-F1
#
_cell.length_a   1.000
_cell.length_b   1.000
_cell.length_c   1.000
_cell.angle_alpha   90.00
_cell.angle_beta   90.00
_cell.angle_gamma   90.00
#
_symmetry.space_group_name_H-M   'P 1'
#
loop_
_entity.id
_entity.type
_entity.pdbx_description
1 polymer ?
#
loop_
_entity_poly.entity_id
_entity_poly.type
_entity_poly.pdbx_seq_one_letter_code
_entity_poly.pdbx_strand_id
1 'polypeptide(L)'
;MASLTNTEITAARLRGRQRAANEPHAVSARYDARTDRIIVELADGLGIALPRHKLQGLRDATPQQLKRVQVLPPGTAIVWDEPDVGFTVTSLASGIFGTKEWMAALGRAGGAVKSERKAAASRANGALGGRPRKQTGDATKLVADAAILESMSAGRTWKSSSAGGVRKKAGAGGMRKATAGRRTSVKSKGRRRTRR
;
A
#
# COMPACT_ATOMS: atom_id res chain seq x y z
N MET A 1 35.38 -12.93 -25.26
CA MET A 1 34.07 -13.46 -24.84
C MET A 1 34.21 -13.92 -23.39
N ALA A 2 33.43 -13.37 -22.45
CA ALA A 2 33.52 -13.77 -21.04
C ALA A 2 32.87 -15.16 -20.85
N SER A 3 33.65 -16.14 -20.39
CA SER A 3 33.15 -17.50 -20.12
C SER A 3 32.48 -17.53 -18.76
N LEU A 4 31.18 -17.87 -18.70
CA LEU A 4 30.48 -18.05 -17.42
C LEU A 4 31.14 -19.19 -16.64
N THR A 5 31.46 -18.94 -15.38
CA THR A 5 32.04 -19.93 -14.46
C THR A 5 30.95 -20.80 -13.85
N ASN A 6 31.28 -22.04 -13.49
CA ASN A 6 30.36 -22.95 -12.79
C ASN A 6 29.82 -22.33 -11.49
N THR A 7 30.60 -21.48 -10.83
CA THR A 7 30.21 -20.72 -9.64
C THR A 7 29.10 -19.72 -9.95
N GLU A 8 29.21 -18.95 -11.05
CA GLU A 8 28.18 -18.00 -11.48
C GLU A 8 26.87 -18.69 -11.86
N ILE A 9 26.95 -19.83 -12.55
CA ILE A 9 25.79 -20.66 -12.89
C ILE A 9 25.10 -21.17 -11.61
N THR A 10 25.87 -21.65 -10.64
CA THR A 10 25.34 -22.17 -9.37
C THR A 10 24.69 -21.06 -8.55
N ALA A 11 25.34 -19.89 -8.46
CA ALA A 11 24.80 -18.73 -7.77
C ALA A 11 23.51 -18.20 -8.45
N ALA A 12 23.46 -18.20 -9.78
CA ALA A 12 22.25 -17.83 -10.54
C ALA A 12 21.09 -18.80 -10.27
N ARG A 13 21.35 -20.11 -10.23
CA ARG A 13 20.35 -21.13 -9.88
C ARG A 13 19.85 -20.97 -8.45
N LEU A 14 20.73 -20.68 -7.49
CA LEU A 14 20.35 -20.46 -6.09
C LEU A 14 19.43 -19.25 -5.97
N ARG A 15 19.78 -18.11 -6.59
CA ARG A 15 18.93 -16.92 -6.64
C ARG A 15 17.58 -17.21 -7.30
N GLY A 16 17.57 -18.00 -8.38
CA GLY A 16 16.34 -18.44 -9.03
C GLY A 16 15.41 -19.20 -8.09
N ARG A 17 15.96 -20.17 -7.33
CA ARG A 17 15.18 -20.93 -6.33
C ARG A 17 14.66 -20.05 -5.19
N GLN A 18 15.48 -19.15 -4.67
CA GLN A 18 15.08 -18.23 -3.61
C GLN A 18 13.94 -17.30 -4.06
N ARG A 19 14.00 -16.78 -5.30
CA ARG A 19 12.92 -15.98 -5.88
C ARG A 19 11.65 -16.81 -6.06
N ALA A 20 11.77 -18.02 -6.62
CA ALA A 20 10.62 -18.90 -6.78
C ALA A 20 9.92 -19.21 -5.43
N ALA A 21 10.66 -19.33 -4.33
CA ALA A 21 10.08 -19.61 -3.01
C ALA A 21 9.44 -18.39 -2.33
N ASN A 22 9.97 -17.18 -2.57
CA ASN A 22 9.62 -15.99 -1.78
C ASN A 22 8.86 -14.92 -2.57
N GLU A 23 8.84 -14.98 -3.90
CA GLU A 23 8.12 -14.02 -4.73
C GLU A 23 6.66 -14.44 -4.94
N PRO A 24 5.74 -13.47 -5.08
CA PRO A 24 4.35 -13.77 -5.39
C PRO A 24 4.21 -14.35 -6.80
N HIS A 25 3.45 -15.44 -6.92
CA HIS A 25 3.11 -16.07 -8.20
C HIS A 25 1.62 -16.00 -8.45
N ALA A 26 1.24 -15.58 -9.66
CA ALA A 26 -0.14 -15.61 -10.11
C ALA A 26 -0.54 -17.04 -10.48
N VAL A 27 -1.71 -17.47 -10.01
CA VAL A 27 -2.36 -18.73 -10.42
C VAL A 27 -3.45 -18.49 -11.45
N SER A 28 -4.07 -17.31 -11.43
CA SER A 28 -5.04 -16.91 -12.45
C SER A 28 -5.08 -15.40 -12.61
N ALA A 29 -5.50 -14.95 -13.79
CA ALA A 29 -5.79 -13.54 -14.05
C ALA A 29 -7.06 -13.46 -14.90
N ARG A 30 -7.88 -12.44 -14.65
CA ARG A 30 -9.10 -12.17 -15.43
C ARG A 30 -9.42 -10.68 -15.47
N TYR A 31 -10.12 -10.27 -16.52
CA TYR A 31 -10.72 -8.94 -16.58
C TYR A 31 -12.18 -8.97 -16.09
N ASP A 32 -12.50 -8.15 -15.09
CA ASP A 32 -13.86 -7.87 -14.65
C ASP A 32 -14.40 -6.60 -15.31
N ALA A 33 -15.27 -6.78 -16.30
CA ALA A 33 -15.89 -5.69 -17.04
C ALA A 33 -16.86 -4.84 -16.19
N ARG A 34 -17.42 -5.39 -15.10
CA ARG A 34 -18.37 -4.65 -14.25
C ARG A 34 -17.66 -3.57 -13.44
N THR A 35 -16.42 -3.82 -13.03
CA THR A 35 -15.64 -2.90 -12.20
C THR A 35 -14.46 -2.26 -12.93
N ASP A 36 -14.27 -2.60 -14.21
CA ASP A 36 -13.16 -2.20 -15.08
C ASP A 36 -11.78 -2.49 -14.45
N ARG A 37 -11.60 -3.74 -14.01
CA ARG A 37 -10.42 -4.19 -13.26
C ARG A 37 -9.81 -5.47 -13.81
N ILE A 38 -8.49 -5.53 -13.77
CA ILE A 38 -7.74 -6.79 -13.87
C ILE A 38 -7.63 -7.38 -12.47
N ILE A 39 -8.12 -8.60 -12.30
CA ILE A 39 -8.06 -9.36 -11.05
C ILE A 39 -7.03 -10.47 -11.24
N VAL A 40 -6.03 -10.49 -10.36
CA VAL A 40 -4.97 -11.50 -10.34
C VAL A 40 -5.07 -12.24 -9.02
N GLU A 41 -5.27 -13.55 -9.06
CA GLU A 41 -5.24 -14.41 -7.87
C GLU A 41 -3.83 -14.98 -7.73
N LEU A 42 -3.29 -14.93 -6.52
CA LEU A 42 -1.97 -15.41 -6.18
C LEU A 42 -2.00 -16.79 -5.52
N ALA A 43 -0.87 -17.50 -5.57
CA ALA A 43 -0.75 -18.85 -5.01
C ALA A 43 -0.94 -18.92 -3.48
N ASP A 44 -0.72 -17.81 -2.77
CA ASP A 44 -0.93 -17.68 -1.32
C ASP A 44 -2.39 -17.39 -0.93
N GLY A 45 -3.30 -17.35 -1.92
CA GLY A 45 -4.72 -17.05 -1.73
C GLY A 45 -5.05 -15.56 -1.65
N LEU A 46 -4.06 -14.66 -1.81
CA LEU A 46 -4.30 -13.23 -1.94
C LEU A 46 -4.74 -12.87 -3.36
N GLY A 47 -5.49 -11.77 -3.48
CA GLY A 47 -5.95 -11.24 -4.75
C GLY A 47 -5.54 -9.79 -4.95
N ILE A 48 -5.04 -9.46 -6.14
CA ILE A 48 -4.69 -8.10 -6.56
C ILE A 48 -5.73 -7.62 -7.58
N ALA A 49 -6.45 -6.54 -7.28
CA ALA A 49 -7.48 -5.96 -8.16
C ALA A 49 -7.06 -4.56 -8.66
N LEU A 50 -6.69 -4.47 -9.94
CA LEU A 50 -6.06 -3.31 -10.55
C LEU A 50 -7.01 -2.60 -11.50
N PRO A 51 -7.26 -1.29 -11.34
CA PRO A 51 -8.03 -0.54 -12.32
C PRO A 51 -7.28 -0.48 -13.66
N ARG A 52 -7.97 -0.78 -14.75
CA ARG A 52 -7.39 -0.75 -16.11
C ARG A 52 -6.64 0.54 -16.41
N HIS A 53 -7.22 1.70 -16.08
CA HIS A 53 -6.65 3.02 -16.38
C HIS A 53 -5.31 3.33 -15.68
N LYS A 54 -4.90 2.54 -14.67
CA LYS A 54 -3.59 2.70 -14.02
C LYS A 54 -2.48 1.90 -14.69
N LEU A 55 -2.83 0.87 -15.47
CA LEU A 55 -1.89 -0.01 -16.13
C LEU A 55 -1.46 0.62 -17.46
N GLN A 56 -0.16 0.88 -17.60
CA GLN A 56 0.37 1.47 -18.83
C GLN A 56 0.11 0.55 -20.03
N GLY A 57 -0.32 1.11 -21.16
CA GLY A 57 -0.61 0.35 -22.38
C GLY A 57 -1.95 -0.39 -22.39
N LEU A 58 -2.65 -0.48 -21.26
CA LEU A 58 -4.00 -1.06 -21.19
C LEU A 58 -5.13 -0.02 -21.16
N ARG A 59 -4.79 1.28 -21.06
CA ARG A 59 -5.78 2.36 -21.00
C ARG A 59 -6.72 2.34 -22.21
N ASP A 60 -6.22 2.04 -23.39
CA ASP A 60 -6.99 2.11 -24.64
C ASP A 60 -7.40 0.73 -25.19
N ALA A 61 -6.99 -0.36 -24.52
CA ALA A 61 -7.30 -1.74 -24.90
C ALA A 61 -8.80 -2.07 -24.85
N THR A 62 -9.37 -2.72 -25.84
CA THR A 62 -10.80 -3.09 -25.80
C THR A 62 -11.10 -4.11 -24.70
N PRO A 63 -12.34 -4.17 -24.16
CA PRO A 63 -12.74 -5.22 -23.23
C PRO A 63 -12.46 -6.65 -23.74
N GLN A 64 -12.56 -6.86 -25.06
CA GLN A 64 -12.29 -8.13 -25.72
C GLN A 64 -10.80 -8.49 -25.66
N GLN A 65 -9.91 -7.53 -25.92
CA GLN A 65 -8.47 -7.69 -25.74
C GLN A 65 -8.14 -7.99 -24.27
N LEU A 66 -8.72 -7.23 -23.33
CA LEU A 66 -8.46 -7.39 -21.89
C LEU A 66 -8.84 -8.77 -21.35
N LYS A 67 -9.89 -9.40 -21.89
CA LYS A 67 -10.30 -10.77 -21.52
C LYS A 67 -9.27 -11.83 -21.92
N ARG A 68 -8.37 -11.54 -22.86
CA ARG A 68 -7.30 -12.46 -23.33
C ARG A 68 -6.05 -12.40 -22.45
N VAL A 69 -6.18 -11.95 -21.20
CA VAL A 69 -5.06 -11.97 -20.24
C VAL A 69 -4.58 -13.40 -20.03
N GLN A 70 -3.27 -13.58 -20.07
CA GLN A 70 -2.61 -14.86 -19.84
C GLN A 70 -1.66 -14.74 -18.66
N VAL A 71 -1.58 -15.80 -17.86
CA VAL A 71 -0.55 -15.94 -16.83
C VAL A 71 0.62 -16.69 -17.46
N LEU A 72 1.80 -16.07 -17.48
CA LEU A 72 3.00 -16.70 -18.02
C LEU A 72 3.53 -17.74 -17.02
N PRO A 73 3.65 -19.03 -17.38
CA PRO A 73 4.25 -20.03 -16.51
C PRO A 73 5.70 -19.63 -16.13
N PRO A 74 6.10 -19.70 -14.86
CA PRO A 74 5.44 -20.39 -13.74
C PRO A 74 4.49 -19.52 -12.89
N GLY A 75 4.02 -18.37 -13.38
CA GLY A 75 3.17 -17.42 -12.64
C GLY A 75 3.86 -16.10 -12.32
N THR A 76 5.00 -15.81 -12.96
CA THR A 76 5.82 -14.62 -12.65
C THR A 76 5.31 -13.34 -13.29
N ALA A 77 4.49 -13.44 -14.33
CA ALA A 77 3.95 -12.31 -15.06
C ALA A 77 2.55 -12.61 -15.62
N ILE A 78 1.81 -11.54 -15.87
CA ILE A 78 0.60 -11.55 -16.70
C ILE A 78 0.87 -10.80 -17.99
N VAL A 79 0.36 -11.30 -19.10
CA VAL A 79 0.62 -10.76 -20.44
C VAL A 79 -0.64 -10.72 -21.29
N TRP A 80 -0.65 -9.80 -22.26
CA TRP A 80 -1.60 -9.73 -23.35
C TRP A 80 -0.81 -9.70 -24.65
N ASP A 81 -1.11 -10.62 -25.57
CA ASP A 81 -0.50 -10.62 -26.92
C ASP A 81 -0.91 -9.36 -27.70
N GLU A 82 -2.11 -8.85 -27.46
CA GLU A 82 -2.61 -7.60 -28.03
C GLU A 82 -3.31 -6.81 -26.90
N PRO A 83 -2.78 -5.64 -26.46
CA PRO A 83 -1.85 -4.76 -27.17
C PRO A 83 -0.33 -4.98 -26.86
N ASP A 84 0.17 -6.21 -26.83
CA ASP A 84 1.59 -6.56 -26.55
C ASP A 84 2.15 -5.91 -25.28
N VAL A 85 1.56 -6.27 -24.15
CA VAL A 85 1.91 -5.71 -22.84
C VAL A 85 1.96 -6.78 -21.79
N GLY A 86 2.92 -6.64 -20.87
CA GLY A 86 3.12 -7.56 -19.77
C GLY A 86 3.51 -6.85 -18.48
N PHE A 87 3.13 -7.45 -17.36
CA PHE A 87 3.50 -6.99 -16.03
C PHE A 87 3.97 -8.17 -15.18
N THR A 88 5.09 -7.98 -14.49
CA THR A 88 5.52 -8.96 -13.49
C THR A 88 4.61 -8.91 -12.27
N VAL A 89 4.33 -10.05 -11.66
CA VAL A 89 3.50 -10.11 -10.45
C VAL A 89 4.15 -9.33 -9.31
N THR A 90 5.48 -9.40 -9.19
CA THR A 90 6.26 -8.62 -8.22
C THR A 90 6.09 -7.12 -8.41
N SER A 91 6.10 -6.61 -9.66
CA SER A 91 5.87 -5.18 -9.92
C SER A 91 4.45 -4.76 -9.54
N LEU A 92 3.45 -5.60 -9.86
CA LEU A 92 2.05 -5.33 -9.49
C LEU A 92 1.86 -5.30 -7.97
N ALA A 93 2.43 -6.27 -7.26
CA ALA A 93 2.40 -6.33 -5.79
C ALA A 93 3.12 -5.13 -5.15
N SER A 94 4.18 -4.64 -5.79
CA SER A 94 4.95 -3.46 -5.34
C SER A 94 4.29 -2.12 -5.73
N GLY A 95 3.14 -2.13 -6.41
CA GLY A 95 2.44 -0.92 -6.83
C GLY A 95 3.05 -0.22 -8.04
N ILE A 96 3.84 -0.91 -8.85
CA ILE A 96 4.47 -0.41 -10.07
C ILE A 96 3.67 -0.91 -11.28
N PHE A 97 3.05 0.03 -12.00
CA PHE A 97 2.08 -0.26 -13.08
C PHE A 97 2.53 0.22 -14.46
N GLY A 98 3.82 0.53 -14.61
CA GLY A 98 4.41 1.00 -15.85
C GLY A 98 5.81 1.57 -15.64
N THR A 99 6.29 2.25 -16.66
CA THR A 99 7.52 3.05 -16.71
C THR A 99 7.56 4.13 -15.61
N LYS A 100 8.76 4.62 -15.31
CA LYS A 100 8.95 5.67 -14.30
C LYS A 100 8.20 6.95 -14.68
N GLU A 101 8.19 7.29 -15.95
CA GLU A 101 7.52 8.45 -16.53
C GLU A 101 6.00 8.32 -16.35
N TRP A 102 5.46 7.14 -16.63
CA TRP A 102 4.04 6.82 -16.42
C TRP A 102 3.65 6.93 -14.94
N MET A 103 4.44 6.34 -14.05
CA MET A 103 4.20 6.39 -12.61
C MET A 103 4.28 7.83 -12.08
N ALA A 104 5.23 8.63 -12.57
CA ALA A 104 5.33 10.05 -12.23
C ALA A 104 4.11 10.84 -12.74
N ALA A 105 3.63 10.56 -13.96
CA ALA A 105 2.44 11.19 -14.51
C ALA A 105 1.17 10.83 -13.71
N LEU A 106 0.98 9.55 -13.35
CA LEU A 106 -0.09 9.11 -12.47
C LEU A 106 -0.03 9.80 -11.10
N GLY A 107 1.17 9.91 -10.51
CA GLY A 107 1.39 10.62 -9.25
C GLY A 107 1.04 12.10 -9.34
N ARG A 108 1.47 12.79 -10.41
CA ARG A 108 1.11 14.20 -10.67
C ARG A 108 -0.40 14.36 -10.82
N ALA A 109 -1.05 13.51 -11.61
CA ALA A 109 -2.50 13.56 -11.82
C ALA A 109 -3.28 13.36 -10.50
N GLY A 110 -2.88 12.37 -9.69
CA GLY A 110 -3.48 12.15 -8.37
C GLY A 110 -3.22 13.29 -7.38
N GLY A 111 -2.04 13.91 -7.44
CA GLY A 111 -1.66 15.06 -6.62
C GLY A 111 -2.41 16.35 -7.00
N ALA A 112 -2.77 16.51 -8.28
CA ALA A 112 -3.45 17.70 -8.80
C ALA A 112 -4.92 17.81 -8.36
N VAL A 113 -5.52 16.75 -7.80
CA VAL A 113 -6.90 16.77 -7.29
C VAL A 113 -7.00 17.74 -6.12
N LYS A 114 -7.57 18.92 -6.38
CA LYS A 114 -7.91 19.94 -5.38
C LYS A 114 -9.32 19.65 -4.87
N SER A 115 -9.48 19.46 -3.56
CA SER A 115 -10.80 19.37 -2.92
C SER A 115 -10.83 20.24 -1.68
N GLU A 116 -12.00 20.78 -1.34
CA GLU A 116 -12.17 21.60 -0.13
C GLU A 116 -11.75 20.84 1.12
N ARG A 117 -12.10 19.54 1.22
CA ARG A 117 -11.70 18.66 2.32
C ARG A 117 -10.18 18.52 2.41
N LYS A 118 -9.49 18.30 1.27
CA LYS A 118 -8.02 18.20 1.24
C LYS A 118 -7.37 19.53 1.64
N ALA A 119 -7.93 20.66 1.18
CA ALA A 119 -7.45 22.00 1.53
C ALA A 119 -7.66 22.31 3.03
N ALA A 120 -8.83 22.03 3.58
CA ALA A 120 -9.13 22.21 5.01
C ALA A 120 -8.22 21.34 5.89
N ALA A 121 -8.06 20.05 5.54
CA ALA A 121 -7.14 19.16 6.24
C ALA A 121 -5.68 19.64 6.16
N SER A 122 -5.24 20.15 5.00
CA SER A 122 -3.88 20.69 4.85
C SER A 122 -3.65 21.93 5.73
N ARG A 123 -4.65 22.83 5.86
CA ARG A 123 -4.55 24.00 6.76
C ARG A 123 -4.47 23.57 8.22
N ALA A 124 -5.33 22.64 8.64
CA ALA A 124 -5.31 22.08 9.99
C ALA A 124 -3.96 21.40 10.31
N ASN A 125 -3.43 20.60 9.38
CA ASN A 125 -2.12 19.96 9.53
C ASN A 125 -0.98 20.98 9.54
N GLY A 126 -1.07 22.04 8.75
CA GLY A 126 -0.09 23.13 8.76
C GLY A 126 -0.05 23.87 10.11
N ALA A 127 -1.19 24.03 10.79
CA ALA A 127 -1.27 24.64 12.12
C ALA A 127 -0.60 23.80 13.22
N LEU A 128 -0.45 22.49 13.01
CA LEU A 128 0.23 21.57 13.94
C LEU A 128 1.77 21.55 13.77
N GLY A 129 2.31 22.41 12.90
CA GLY A 129 3.73 22.47 12.57
C GLY A 129 4.05 21.65 11.32
N GLY A 130 4.45 22.34 10.25
CA GLY A 130 4.86 21.70 9.00
C GLY A 130 6.17 20.92 9.13
N ARG A 131 6.66 20.38 8.00
CA ARG A 131 7.97 19.70 7.94
C ARG A 131 9.04 20.65 8.50
N PRO A 132 9.76 20.28 9.59
CA PRO A 132 10.78 21.12 10.16
C PRO A 132 11.80 21.53 9.10
N ARG A 133 12.19 22.82 9.10
CA ARG A 133 13.17 23.34 8.15
C ARG A 133 14.48 22.60 8.36
N LYS A 134 15.06 22.02 7.30
CA LYS A 134 16.38 21.39 7.36
C LYS A 134 17.39 22.48 7.75
N GLN A 135 17.86 22.44 9.00
CA GLN A 135 18.87 23.38 9.48
C GLN A 135 20.22 22.93 8.92
N THR A 136 20.97 23.83 8.30
CA THR A 136 22.33 23.58 7.76
C THR A 136 23.38 23.44 8.87
N GLY A 137 22.98 23.13 10.11
CA GLY A 137 23.83 23.19 11.31
C GLY A 137 23.92 21.85 12.05
N ASP A 138 24.28 20.76 11.37
CA ASP A 138 24.53 19.46 12.03
C ASP A 138 26.02 19.16 12.27
N ALA A 139 26.92 20.13 12.06
CA ALA A 139 28.33 19.98 12.44
C ALA A 139 28.54 20.09 13.97
N THR A 140 27.65 20.80 14.68
CA THR A 140 27.77 21.03 16.14
C THR A 140 27.18 19.90 16.98
N LYS A 141 26.38 19.00 16.38
CA LYS A 141 25.75 17.88 17.11
C LYS A 141 26.72 16.71 17.33
N LEU A 142 27.69 16.53 16.43
CA LEU A 142 28.70 15.48 16.50
C LEU A 142 29.68 15.65 17.68
N VAL A 143 29.92 16.89 18.14
CA VAL A 143 30.79 17.14 19.31
C VAL A 143 30.10 16.88 20.65
N ALA A 144 28.77 16.96 20.72
CA ALA A 144 28.01 16.67 21.92
C ALA A 144 27.88 15.16 22.17
N ASP A 145 27.75 14.35 21.11
CA ASP A 145 27.69 12.89 21.22
C ASP A 145 29.05 12.29 21.64
N ALA A 146 30.17 12.91 21.25
CA ALA A 146 31.51 12.48 21.68
C ALA A 146 31.75 12.67 23.19
N ALA A 147 31.27 13.78 23.77
CA ALA A 147 31.39 14.04 25.20
C ALA A 147 30.52 13.08 26.06
N ILE A 148 29.40 12.61 25.51
CA ILE A 148 28.56 11.60 26.18
C ILE A 148 29.29 10.26 26.24
N LEU A 149 29.99 9.84 25.19
CA LEU A 149 30.77 8.60 25.20
C LEU A 149 31.94 8.63 26.19
N GLU A 150 32.58 9.79 26.37
CA GLU A 150 33.68 9.96 27.33
C GLU A 150 33.18 9.92 28.79
N SER A 151 31.94 10.35 29.03
CA SER A 151 31.31 10.25 30.36
C SER A 151 30.85 8.83 30.72
N MET A 152 30.61 7.96 29.73
CA MET A 152 30.17 6.57 29.92
C MET A 152 31.33 5.60 30.23
N SER A 153 32.57 5.93 29.84
CA SER A 153 33.75 5.13 30.24
C SER A 153 34.15 5.35 31.70
N ALA A 154 33.67 6.44 32.33
CA ALA A 154 33.98 6.79 33.72
C ALA A 154 33.03 6.19 34.79
N GLY A 155 32.21 5.20 34.43
CA GLY A 155 31.50 4.35 35.42
C GLY A 155 30.52 5.07 36.36
N ARG A 156 29.95 6.22 35.99
CA ARG A 156 28.95 6.93 36.80
C ARG A 156 27.53 6.61 36.33
N THR A 157 26.76 5.94 37.19
CA THR A 157 25.37 5.56 36.91
C THR A 157 24.42 6.76 37.00
N TRP A 158 23.53 6.87 36.01
CA TRP A 158 22.53 7.94 35.94
C TRP A 158 21.29 7.60 36.81
N LYS A 159 20.96 8.46 37.77
CA LYS A 159 19.73 8.37 38.59
C LYS A 159 18.77 9.47 38.12
N SER A 160 17.69 9.11 37.43
CA SER A 160 16.67 10.09 37.02
C SER A 160 15.81 10.50 38.22
N SER A 161 15.92 11.76 38.64
CA SER A 161 14.95 12.43 39.50
C SER A 161 14.20 13.46 38.66
N SER A 162 12.88 13.31 38.53
CA SER A 162 12.01 14.42 38.14
C SER A 162 10.75 14.39 39.00
N ALA A 163 10.68 15.38 39.88
CA ALA A 163 9.57 15.67 40.76
C ALA A 163 8.38 16.29 40.00
N GLY A 164 7.17 15.89 40.40
CA GLY A 164 6.04 16.78 40.76
C GLY A 164 5.46 17.73 39.72
N GLY A 165 4.22 17.44 39.28
CA GLY A 165 3.36 18.38 38.58
C GLY A 165 1.91 17.90 38.43
N VAL A 166 1.20 17.72 39.55
CA VAL A 166 -0.23 17.34 39.57
C VAL A 166 -1.10 18.55 39.23
N ARG A 167 -1.90 18.49 38.14
CA ARG A 167 -3.05 19.38 37.92
C ARG A 167 -4.35 18.57 37.96
N LYS A 168 -5.18 18.89 38.95
CA LYS A 168 -6.53 18.37 39.19
C LYS A 168 -7.45 18.62 37.99
N LYS A 169 -8.22 17.61 37.57
CA LYS A 169 -9.48 17.80 36.83
C LYS A 169 -10.64 17.57 37.80
N ALA A 170 -11.40 18.62 38.07
CA ALA A 170 -12.70 18.56 38.72
C ALA A 170 -13.74 17.97 37.74
N GLY A 171 -14.62 17.11 38.25
CA GLY A 171 -15.76 16.57 37.53
C GLY A 171 -17.05 17.32 37.83
N ALA A 172 -17.96 17.33 36.85
CA ALA A 172 -19.42 17.43 36.95
C ALA A 172 -19.95 17.20 35.52
N GLY A 173 -21.00 16.46 35.22
CA GLY A 173 -21.96 15.70 35.99
C GLY A 173 -22.75 14.83 35.01
N GLY A 174 -23.27 13.70 35.48
CA GLY A 174 -23.98 12.73 34.66
C GLY A 174 -25.39 13.18 34.25
N MET A 175 -25.90 12.56 33.19
CA MET A 175 -27.33 12.33 33.02
C MET A 175 -27.52 11.04 32.24
N ARG A 176 -28.04 10.01 32.93
CA ARG A 176 -28.60 8.79 32.32
C ARG A 176 -30.06 9.07 31.99
N LYS A 177 -30.52 8.72 30.77
CA LYS A 177 -31.88 8.18 30.55
C LYS A 177 -31.91 7.19 29.37
N ALA A 178 -32.18 5.94 29.75
CA ALA A 178 -33.05 4.93 29.17
C ALA A 178 -33.50 4.99 27.69
N THR A 179 -33.18 3.88 26.98
CA THR A 179 -34.06 3.04 26.14
C THR A 179 -35.09 3.67 25.19
N ALA A 180 -34.94 3.40 23.89
CA ALA A 180 -35.99 2.78 23.07
C ALA A 180 -35.38 2.21 21.78
N GLY A 181 -35.49 0.90 21.59
CA GLY A 181 -35.12 0.24 20.35
C GLY A 181 -36.08 0.61 19.22
N ARG A 182 -35.54 0.72 18.00
CA ARG A 182 -36.34 0.63 16.78
C ARG A 182 -35.68 -0.37 15.83
N ARG A 183 -35.93 -1.65 16.10
CA ARG A 183 -35.97 -2.70 15.08
C ARG A 183 -37.14 -2.35 14.15
N THR A 184 -36.87 -1.91 12.93
CA THR A 184 -37.87 -1.91 11.88
C THR A 184 -38.07 -3.35 11.42
N SER A 185 -39.24 -3.85 11.77
CA SER A 185 -39.78 -5.16 11.45
C SER A 185 -39.94 -5.38 9.95
N VAL A 186 -39.50 -6.56 9.52
CA VAL A 186 -39.93 -7.26 8.32
C VAL A 186 -41.45 -7.40 8.31
N LYS A 187 -42.13 -6.89 7.28
CA LYS A 187 -43.52 -7.24 7.01
C LYS A 187 -43.56 -8.18 5.80
N SER A 188 -43.59 -9.46 6.10
CA SER A 188 -44.01 -10.52 5.20
C SER A 188 -45.46 -10.24 4.74
N LYS A 189 -45.66 -10.18 3.42
CA LYS A 189 -46.97 -10.41 2.81
C LYS A 189 -46.88 -11.71 2.02
N GLY A 190 -47.25 -12.80 2.69
CA GLY A 190 -47.68 -14.02 2.02
C GLY A 190 -49.19 -13.98 1.78
N ARG A 191 -49.61 -14.11 0.52
CA ARG A 191 -50.89 -14.60 -0.02
C ARG A 191 -50.72 -14.51 -1.54
N ARG A 192 -51.03 -15.47 -2.41
CA ARG A 192 -51.65 -16.79 -2.30
C ARG A 192 -51.32 -17.46 -3.65
N ARG A 193 -50.88 -18.72 -3.64
CA ARG A 193 -51.00 -19.60 -4.81
C ARG A 193 -52.48 -19.82 -5.06
N THR A 194 -52.96 -19.53 -6.26
CA THR A 194 -54.13 -20.19 -6.85
C THR A 194 -53.62 -21.09 -7.96
N ARG A 195 -53.82 -22.39 -7.78
CA ARG A 195 -53.81 -23.38 -8.86
C ARG A 195 -54.99 -23.09 -9.78
N ARG A 196 -54.74 -23.06 -11.08
CA ARG A 196 -55.57 -23.74 -12.07
C ARG A 196 -54.66 -24.18 -13.20
#